data_AF-A0A7C2UGQ0-F1
#
_entry.id   AF-A0A7C2UGQ0-F1
#
_cell.length_a   1.000
_cell.length_b   1.000
_cell.length_c   1.000
_cell.angle_alpha   90.00
_cell.angle_beta   90.00
_cell.angle_gamma   90.00
#
_symmetry.space_group_name_H-M   'P 1'
#
loop_
_entity.id
_entity.type
_entity.pdbx_description
1 polymer ?
#
loop_
_entity_poly.entity_id
_entity_poly.type
_entity_poly.pdbx_seq_one_letter_code
_entity_poly.pdbx_strand_id
1 'polypeptide(L)'
;MRALVWVIGLSALAAGLVIAARYNTGYALLVSPPYRIELSLNLLAALALCAFFLGYVAVRLISGTIRLPARVQAYRVSRRRQKADALLAEALQEFFAGRYARAEKAAAESMKLGEAHAGVGALLAARSAHELRAHARRDQYLAQAAERIAETDVARVTTEADCLLVEHRYQDALEVLRRLPRRHTAALRLELRAQQALRNWSEVLHLIDELEKRGVFDPEQALQIRVRAQVENLKRKAMDAHTLGEAWQKVPARLKKDTRVAAAAAQGFIALAEHARAQEVIEQSLAESWDSALIVLYAECPNAEALRRIERAERWLEREPRDPALLLTLGKLCTRQGLWGKAQSYLEASIAIEPSWSAHYALAQLHEKLGNLESAHRHSSASLELAIAQLRQVTGGRRRTPL
;
A
#
# COMPACT_ATOMS: atom_id res chain seq x y z
N MET A 1 -52.15 -36.86 16.72
CA MET A 1 -52.93 -37.57 15.67
C MET A 1 -52.24 -38.87 15.23
N ARG A 2 -51.03 -38.85 14.63
CA ARG A 2 -50.35 -40.07 14.11
C ARG A 2 -50.01 -41.13 15.18
N ALA A 3 -49.63 -40.71 16.39
CA ALA A 3 -49.34 -41.63 17.49
C ALA A 3 -50.61 -42.31 18.05
N LEU A 4 -51.75 -41.62 18.06
CA LEU A 4 -53.03 -42.15 18.60
C LEU A 4 -53.62 -43.22 17.66
N VAL A 5 -53.56 -43.00 16.35
CA VAL A 5 -53.97 -43.99 15.33
C VAL A 5 -53.08 -45.23 15.37
N TRP A 6 -51.77 -45.06 15.61
CA TRP A 6 -50.85 -46.18 15.80
C TRP A 6 -51.15 -47.00 17.05
N VAL A 7 -51.50 -46.35 18.17
CA VAL A 7 -51.85 -47.04 19.42
C VAL A 7 -53.17 -47.79 19.29
N ILE A 8 -54.19 -47.20 18.67
CA ILE A 8 -55.49 -47.86 18.43
C ILE A 8 -55.33 -49.04 17.47
N GLY A 9 -54.59 -48.85 16.37
CA GLY A 9 -54.30 -49.92 15.41
C GLY A 9 -53.52 -51.08 16.03
N LEU A 10 -52.50 -50.78 16.85
CA LEU A 10 -51.70 -51.80 17.55
C LEU A 10 -52.53 -52.55 18.60
N SER A 11 -53.42 -51.85 19.30
CA SER A 11 -54.30 -52.45 20.33
C SER A 11 -55.36 -53.36 19.71
N ALA A 12 -55.96 -52.93 18.58
CA ALA A 12 -56.92 -53.75 17.83
C ALA A 12 -56.25 -55.00 17.24
N LEU A 13 -55.01 -54.87 16.75
CA LEU A 13 -54.23 -55.99 16.21
C LEU A 13 -53.81 -56.97 17.33
N ALA A 14 -53.43 -56.47 18.50
CA ALA A 14 -53.15 -57.28 19.68
C ALA A 14 -54.40 -58.04 20.17
N ALA A 15 -55.55 -57.37 20.25
CA ALA A 15 -56.82 -58.01 20.64
C ALA A 15 -57.25 -59.09 19.63
N GLY A 16 -57.09 -58.83 18.33
CA GLY A 16 -57.36 -59.82 17.28
C GLY A 16 -56.46 -61.05 17.37
N LEU A 17 -55.17 -60.88 17.66
CA LEU A 17 -54.22 -61.97 17.87
C LEU A 17 -54.58 -62.83 19.09
N VAL A 18 -55.03 -62.20 20.19
CA VAL A 18 -55.44 -62.91 21.42
C VAL A 18 -56.70 -63.75 21.19
N ILE A 19 -57.67 -63.24 20.42
CA ILE A 19 -58.89 -63.97 20.08
C ILE A 19 -58.57 -65.15 19.15
N ALA A 20 -57.73 -64.96 18.14
CA ALA A 20 -57.28 -66.04 17.25
C ALA A 20 -56.47 -67.12 17.99
N ALA A 21 -55.66 -66.73 18.99
CA ALA A 21 -54.92 -67.66 19.85
C ALA A 21 -55.85 -68.53 20.71
N ARG A 22 -57.01 -68.02 21.16
CA ARG A 22 -57.96 -68.80 21.98
C ARG A 22 -58.62 -69.97 21.25
N TYR A 23 -58.72 -69.93 19.93
CA TYR A 23 -59.37 -70.98 19.14
C TYR A 23 -58.42 -72.07 18.62
N ASN A 24 -57.11 -71.93 18.85
CA ASN A 24 -56.12 -72.81 18.25
C ASN A 24 -55.59 -73.84 19.26
N THR A 25 -56.03 -75.11 19.14
CA THR A 25 -55.64 -76.24 19.99
C THR A 25 -54.37 -76.98 19.50
N GLY A 26 -53.61 -76.37 18.60
CA GLY A 26 -52.36 -76.92 18.09
C GLY A 26 -51.25 -76.97 19.16
N TYR A 27 -50.45 -78.02 19.13
CA TYR A 27 -49.23 -78.16 19.93
C TYR A 27 -48.02 -78.37 19.01
N ALA A 28 -46.87 -77.86 19.42
CA ALA A 28 -45.59 -78.09 18.77
C ALA A 28 -44.76 -79.05 19.64
N LEU A 29 -44.25 -80.11 19.02
CA LEU A 29 -43.44 -81.12 19.68
C LEU A 29 -41.97 -80.92 19.29
N LEU A 30 -41.11 -80.59 20.26
CA LEU A 30 -39.67 -80.55 20.05
C LEU A 30 -39.06 -81.85 20.63
N VAL A 31 -38.50 -82.69 19.75
CA VAL A 31 -37.89 -83.97 20.12
C VAL A 31 -36.39 -83.89 19.91
N SER A 32 -35.62 -83.96 21.00
CA SER A 32 -34.16 -84.04 20.98
C SER A 32 -33.72 -85.01 22.08
N PRO A 33 -33.29 -86.24 21.77
CA PRO A 33 -33.06 -87.27 22.80
C PRO A 33 -32.09 -86.78 23.89
N PRO A 34 -32.38 -86.96 25.20
CA PRO A 34 -33.52 -87.64 25.84
C PRO A 34 -34.75 -86.75 26.14
N TYR A 35 -34.77 -85.50 25.70
CA TYR A 35 -35.81 -84.52 26.00
C TYR A 35 -36.94 -84.52 24.98
N ARG A 36 -38.18 -84.52 25.48
CA ARG A 36 -39.39 -84.32 24.68
C ARG A 36 -40.19 -83.18 25.29
N ILE A 37 -40.21 -82.04 24.62
CA ILE A 37 -40.85 -80.82 25.13
C ILE A 37 -42.11 -80.57 24.31
N GLU A 38 -43.26 -80.59 24.97
CA GLU A 38 -44.57 -80.26 24.41
C GLU A 38 -44.89 -78.80 24.71
N LEU A 39 -45.05 -77.99 23.66
CA LEU A 39 -45.37 -76.56 23.78
C LEU A 39 -46.71 -76.28 23.11
N SER A 40 -47.57 -75.48 23.74
CA SER A 40 -48.75 -74.96 23.06
C SER A 40 -48.33 -74.04 21.91
N LEU A 41 -49.06 -74.07 20.80
CA LEU A 41 -48.75 -73.22 19.63
C LEU A 41 -48.73 -71.73 20.00
N ASN A 42 -49.59 -71.32 20.93
CA ASN A 42 -49.63 -69.96 21.47
C ASN A 42 -48.35 -69.58 22.22
N LEU A 43 -47.80 -70.50 23.03
CA LEU A 43 -46.54 -70.29 23.75
C LEU A 43 -45.36 -70.22 22.78
N LEU A 44 -45.34 -71.08 21.76
CA LEU A 44 -44.33 -71.03 20.70
C LEU A 44 -44.38 -69.70 19.94
N ALA A 45 -45.57 -69.23 19.57
CA ALA A 45 -45.75 -67.95 18.90
C ALA A 45 -45.30 -66.77 19.79
N ALA A 46 -45.63 -66.79 21.08
CA ALA A 46 -45.18 -65.78 22.04
C ALA A 46 -43.65 -65.77 22.21
N LEU A 47 -43.03 -66.95 22.31
CA LEU A 47 -41.57 -67.10 22.37
C LEU A 47 -40.89 -66.62 21.09
N ALA A 48 -41.43 -66.96 19.91
CA ALA A 48 -40.91 -66.49 18.63
C ALA A 48 -41.00 -64.95 18.50
N LEU A 49 -42.13 -64.35 18.93
CA LEU A 49 -42.29 -62.90 18.93
C LEU A 49 -41.31 -62.22 19.91
N CYS A 50 -41.15 -62.78 21.11
CA CYS A 50 -40.17 -62.31 22.08
C CYS A 50 -38.75 -62.39 21.53
N ALA A 51 -38.38 -63.53 20.92
CA ALA A 51 -37.07 -63.74 20.31
C ALA A 51 -36.82 -62.77 19.15
N PHE A 52 -37.82 -62.51 18.32
CA PHE A 52 -37.74 -61.51 17.25
C PHE A 52 -37.52 -60.10 17.81
N PHE A 53 -38.28 -59.71 18.84
CA PHE A 53 -38.13 -58.40 19.48
C PHE A 53 -36.77 -58.24 20.16
N LEU A 54 -36.33 -59.25 20.92
CA LEU A 54 -35.00 -59.31 21.54
C LEU A 54 -33.89 -59.22 20.48
N GLY A 55 -34.01 -59.98 19.38
CA GLY A 55 -33.08 -59.93 18.26
C GLY A 55 -33.04 -58.57 17.59
N TYR A 56 -34.20 -57.95 17.34
CA TYR A 56 -34.30 -56.61 16.78
C TYR A 56 -33.63 -55.55 17.69
N VAL A 57 -33.91 -55.60 18.99
CA VAL A 57 -33.29 -54.70 19.97
C VAL A 57 -31.78 -54.93 20.03
N ALA A 58 -31.32 -56.18 20.04
CA ALA A 58 -29.90 -56.51 20.01
C ALA A 58 -29.21 -55.95 18.76
N VAL A 59 -29.77 -56.16 17.57
CA VAL A 59 -29.25 -55.60 16.31
C VAL A 59 -29.23 -54.07 16.34
N ARG A 60 -30.25 -53.43 16.91
CA ARG A 60 -30.32 -51.97 17.05
C ARG A 60 -29.28 -51.41 18.02
N LEU A 61 -29.04 -52.10 19.14
CA LEU A 61 -28.00 -51.73 20.11
C LEU A 61 -26.59 -51.93 19.52
N ILE A 62 -26.34 -53.05 18.85
CA ILE A 62 -25.05 -53.32 18.19
C ILE A 62 -24.79 -52.29 17.09
N SER A 63 -25.77 -52.05 16.21
CA SER A 63 -25.63 -51.06 15.13
C SER A 63 -25.50 -49.61 15.64
N GLY A 64 -26.20 -49.26 16.73
CA GLY A 64 -26.04 -47.98 17.41
C GLY A 64 -24.65 -47.80 18.02
N THR A 65 -24.13 -48.84 18.68
CA THR A 65 -22.81 -48.85 19.33
C THR A 65 -21.67 -48.77 18.33
N ILE A 66 -21.77 -49.46 17.18
CA ILE A 66 -20.77 -49.40 16.11
C ILE A 66 -20.74 -48.00 15.45
N ARG A 67 -21.87 -47.29 15.37
CA ARG A 67 -21.98 -45.96 14.71
C ARG A 67 -21.73 -44.79 15.66
N LEU A 68 -21.75 -44.99 16.98
CA LEU A 68 -21.52 -43.96 18.00
C LEU A 68 -20.12 -43.33 17.95
N PRO A 69 -19.02 -44.09 17.84
CA PRO A 69 -17.66 -43.53 17.77
C PRO A 69 -17.51 -42.54 16.61
N ALA A 70 -18.04 -42.87 15.43
CA ALA A 70 -17.98 -41.99 14.26
C ALA A 70 -18.75 -40.68 14.47
N ARG A 71 -19.92 -40.73 15.12
CA ARG A 71 -20.72 -39.52 15.44
C ARG A 71 -20.04 -38.64 16.49
N VAL A 72 -19.46 -39.24 17.52
CA VAL A 72 -18.72 -38.51 18.56
C VAL A 72 -17.46 -37.89 17.97
N GLN A 73 -16.74 -38.61 17.11
CA GLN A 73 -15.57 -38.06 16.44
C GLN A 73 -15.93 -36.91 15.50
N ALA A 74 -17.00 -37.03 14.71
CA ALA A 74 -17.52 -35.94 13.89
C ALA A 74 -17.92 -34.71 14.73
N TYR A 75 -18.60 -34.92 15.86
CA TYR A 75 -18.95 -33.83 16.79
C TYR A 75 -17.72 -33.17 17.41
N ARG A 76 -16.72 -33.95 17.84
CA ARG A 76 -15.46 -33.42 18.40
C ARG A 76 -14.68 -32.61 17.36
N VAL A 77 -14.58 -33.11 16.13
CA VAL A 77 -13.95 -32.37 15.02
C VAL A 77 -14.70 -31.08 14.72
N SER A 78 -16.03 -31.12 14.67
CA SER A 78 -16.86 -29.93 14.46
C SER A 78 -16.66 -28.89 15.57
N ARG A 79 -16.71 -29.30 16.84
CA ARG A 79 -16.49 -28.40 17.99
C ARG A 79 -15.08 -27.83 18.01
N ARG A 80 -14.07 -28.61 17.62
CA ARG A 80 -12.67 -28.15 17.51
C ARG A 80 -12.53 -27.09 16.41
N ARG A 81 -13.17 -27.29 15.25
CA ARG A 81 -13.22 -26.30 14.16
C ARG A 81 -13.89 -25.01 14.60
N GLN A 82 -15.08 -25.09 15.20
CA GLN A 82 -15.80 -23.91 15.72
C GLN A 82 -14.95 -23.11 16.72
N LYS A 83 -14.22 -23.81 17.61
CA LYS A 83 -13.32 -23.15 18.55
C LYS A 83 -12.13 -22.48 17.85
N ALA A 84 -11.54 -23.13 16.83
CA ALA A 84 -10.44 -22.56 16.05
C ALA A 84 -10.89 -21.30 15.29
N ASP A 85 -12.08 -21.32 14.69
CA ASP A 85 -12.64 -20.19 13.96
C ASP A 85 -12.98 -19.02 14.91
N ALA A 86 -13.50 -19.31 16.11
CA ALA A 86 -13.74 -18.30 17.14
C ALA A 86 -12.45 -17.61 17.59
N LEU A 87 -11.36 -18.38 17.81
CA LEU A 87 -10.05 -17.83 18.16
C LEU A 87 -9.42 -17.03 17.03
N LEU A 88 -9.63 -17.43 15.77
CA LEU A 88 -9.16 -16.65 14.62
C LEU A 88 -9.91 -15.32 14.51
N ALA A 89 -11.23 -15.32 14.74
CA ALA A 89 -12.02 -14.11 14.78
C ALA A 89 -11.58 -13.17 15.93
N GLU A 90 -11.33 -13.72 17.11
CA GLU A 90 -10.75 -12.98 18.24
C GLU A 90 -9.39 -12.38 17.89
N ALA A 91 -8.51 -13.17 17.25
CA ALA A 91 -7.20 -12.70 16.81
C ALA A 91 -7.31 -11.52 15.84
N LEU A 92 -8.24 -11.59 14.88
CA LEU A 92 -8.50 -10.48 13.95
C LEU A 92 -9.02 -9.24 14.67
N GLN A 93 -9.96 -9.40 15.60
CA GLN A 93 -10.48 -8.29 16.41
C GLN A 93 -9.38 -7.60 17.21
N GLU A 94 -8.54 -8.38 17.90
CA GLU A 94 -7.43 -7.83 18.68
C GLU A 94 -6.36 -7.20 17.78
N PHE A 95 -6.12 -7.76 16.58
CA PHE A 95 -5.18 -7.19 15.61
C PHE A 95 -5.63 -5.79 15.15
N PHE A 96 -6.89 -5.66 14.72
CA PHE A 96 -7.43 -4.36 14.30
C PHE A 96 -7.60 -3.38 15.47
N ALA A 97 -7.72 -3.88 16.70
CA ALA A 97 -7.69 -3.06 17.90
C ALA A 97 -6.27 -2.63 18.34
N GLY A 98 -5.23 -2.98 17.58
CA GLY A 98 -3.82 -2.66 17.89
C GLY A 98 -3.22 -3.47 19.04
N ARG A 99 -3.93 -4.50 19.51
CA ARG A 99 -3.53 -5.36 20.64
C ARG A 99 -2.75 -6.58 20.12
N TYR A 100 -1.63 -6.32 19.44
CA TYR A 100 -0.88 -7.31 18.69
C TYR A 100 -0.39 -8.51 19.51
N ALA A 101 -0.05 -8.34 20.78
CA ALA A 101 0.34 -9.46 21.65
C ALA A 101 -0.80 -10.46 21.90
N ARG A 102 -2.04 -9.97 22.04
CA ARG A 102 -3.23 -10.83 22.18
C ARG A 102 -3.60 -11.47 20.85
N ALA A 103 -3.53 -10.70 19.77
CA ALA A 103 -3.75 -11.19 18.41
C ALA A 103 -2.83 -12.36 18.06
N GLU A 104 -1.52 -12.20 18.32
CA GLU A 104 -0.53 -13.26 18.09
C GLU A 104 -0.86 -14.53 18.87
N LYS A 105 -1.19 -14.39 20.16
CA LYS A 105 -1.53 -15.52 21.03
C LYS A 105 -2.78 -16.25 20.54
N ALA A 106 -3.86 -15.51 20.26
CA ALA A 106 -5.12 -16.09 19.78
C ALA A 106 -4.95 -16.77 18.41
N ALA A 107 -4.17 -16.17 17.50
CA ALA A 107 -3.84 -16.77 16.22
C ALA A 107 -3.05 -18.07 16.37
N ALA A 108 -2.02 -18.08 17.24
CA ALA A 108 -1.23 -19.27 17.51
C ALA A 108 -2.07 -20.40 18.18
N GLU A 109 -3.02 -20.06 19.04
CA GLU A 109 -3.96 -21.03 19.63
C GLU A 109 -4.94 -21.59 18.59
N SER A 110 -5.45 -20.74 17.69
CA SER A 110 -6.30 -21.17 16.57
C SER A 110 -5.59 -22.19 15.68
N MET A 111 -4.32 -21.92 15.33
CA MET A 111 -3.48 -22.81 14.50
C MET A 111 -3.28 -24.20 15.12
N LYS A 112 -3.23 -24.31 16.45
CA LYS A 112 -3.12 -25.61 17.14
C LYS A 112 -4.41 -26.41 17.07
N LEU A 113 -5.55 -25.75 16.87
CA LEU A 113 -6.88 -26.36 16.93
C LEU A 113 -7.48 -26.66 15.55
N GLY A 114 -7.21 -25.88 14.52
CA GLY A 114 -7.80 -26.06 13.19
C GLY A 114 -6.76 -26.17 12.09
N GLU A 115 -6.99 -27.06 11.12
CA GLU A 115 -6.10 -27.22 9.94
C GLU A 115 -6.51 -26.30 8.78
N ALA A 116 -7.81 -26.11 8.56
CA ALA A 116 -8.33 -25.42 7.37
C ALA A 116 -7.88 -23.95 7.25
N HIS A 117 -7.88 -23.21 8.37
CA HIS A 117 -7.48 -21.79 8.40
C HIS A 117 -6.12 -21.57 9.06
N ALA A 118 -5.35 -22.63 9.30
CA ALA A 118 -4.09 -22.55 10.03
C ALA A 118 -3.03 -21.71 9.31
N GLY A 119 -3.06 -21.68 7.97
CA GLY A 119 -2.20 -20.82 7.16
C GLY A 119 -2.52 -19.33 7.37
N VAL A 120 -3.81 -18.96 7.37
CA VAL A 120 -4.23 -17.58 7.61
C VAL A 120 -3.91 -17.16 9.04
N GLY A 121 -4.12 -18.05 10.02
CA GLY A 121 -3.68 -17.84 11.40
C GLY A 121 -2.17 -17.59 11.49
N ALA A 122 -1.36 -18.34 10.74
CA ALA A 122 0.09 -18.14 10.70
C ALA A 122 0.48 -16.77 10.12
N LEU A 123 -0.16 -16.33 9.03
CA LEU A 123 0.06 -14.99 8.47
C LEU A 123 -0.34 -13.88 9.45
N LEU A 124 -1.45 -14.04 10.17
CA LEU A 124 -1.90 -13.09 11.18
C LEU A 124 -0.96 -13.04 12.39
N ALA A 125 -0.46 -14.19 12.84
CA ALA A 125 0.54 -14.28 13.88
C ALA A 125 1.87 -13.63 13.45
N ALA A 126 2.29 -13.86 12.19
CA ALA A 126 3.47 -13.22 11.61
C ALA A 126 3.32 -11.69 11.58
N ARG A 127 2.20 -11.17 11.07
CA ARG A 127 1.86 -9.72 11.09
C ARG A 127 1.90 -9.16 12.51
N SER A 128 1.26 -9.83 13.45
CA SER A 128 1.21 -9.39 14.86
C SER A 128 2.61 -9.35 15.49
N ALA A 129 3.41 -10.38 15.26
CA ALA A 129 4.80 -10.44 15.74
C ALA A 129 5.66 -9.35 15.08
N HIS A 130 5.41 -9.01 13.82
CA HIS A 130 6.11 -7.93 13.12
C HIS A 130 5.82 -6.56 13.75
N GLU A 131 4.56 -6.25 14.06
CA GLU A 131 4.18 -5.01 14.74
C GLU A 131 4.81 -4.90 16.15
N LEU A 132 5.02 -6.04 16.81
CA LEU A 132 5.74 -6.13 18.09
C LEU A 132 7.27 -6.08 17.93
N ARG A 133 7.79 -5.91 16.71
CA ARG A 133 9.23 -5.96 16.38
C ARG A 133 9.90 -7.28 16.77
N ALA A 134 9.13 -8.37 16.87
CA ALA A 134 9.61 -9.71 17.20
C ALA A 134 9.95 -10.51 15.93
N HIS A 135 10.97 -10.04 15.19
CA HIS A 135 11.34 -10.56 13.87
C HIS A 135 11.59 -12.07 13.84
N ALA A 136 12.29 -12.63 14.83
CA ALA A 136 12.52 -14.08 14.91
C ALA A 136 11.23 -14.90 15.01
N ARG A 137 10.24 -14.44 15.79
CA ARG A 137 8.93 -15.11 15.90
C ARG A 137 8.12 -14.94 14.61
N ARG A 138 8.16 -13.75 14.00
CA ARG A 138 7.55 -13.52 12.70
C ARG A 138 8.06 -14.53 11.67
N ASP A 139 9.37 -14.71 11.57
CA ASP A 139 9.98 -15.58 10.57
C ASP A 139 9.58 -17.05 10.79
N GLN A 140 9.45 -17.48 12.05
CA GLN A 140 8.90 -18.80 12.39
C GLN A 140 7.44 -18.96 11.93
N TYR A 141 6.60 -17.94 12.10
CA TYR A 141 5.22 -18.00 11.62
C TYR A 141 5.11 -17.93 10.09
N LEU A 142 5.99 -17.18 9.42
CA LEU A 142 6.06 -17.16 7.96
C LEU A 142 6.49 -18.53 7.41
N ALA A 143 7.44 -19.21 8.05
CA ALA A 143 7.81 -20.58 7.71
C ALA A 143 6.63 -21.56 7.87
N GLN A 144 5.89 -21.47 8.99
CA GLN A 144 4.67 -22.26 9.20
C GLN A 144 3.57 -21.95 8.19
N ALA A 145 3.46 -20.70 7.75
CA ALA A 145 2.53 -20.33 6.68
C ALA A 145 2.96 -20.95 5.34
N ALA A 146 4.26 -20.99 5.06
CA ALA A 146 4.81 -21.55 3.81
C ALA A 146 4.58 -23.06 3.67
N GLU A 147 4.47 -23.81 4.77
CA GLU A 147 4.13 -25.24 4.76
C GLU A 147 2.69 -25.52 4.27
N ARG A 148 1.80 -24.53 4.39
CA ARG A 148 0.34 -24.71 4.20
C ARG A 148 -0.23 -23.88 3.07
N ILE A 149 0.41 -22.76 2.75
CA ILE A 149 0.00 -21.81 1.72
C ILE A 149 1.03 -21.84 0.60
N ALA A 150 0.55 -21.94 -0.64
CA ALA A 150 1.38 -22.03 -1.82
C ALA A 150 2.34 -20.84 -1.99
N GLU A 151 3.52 -21.15 -2.56
CA GLU A 151 4.36 -20.30 -3.42
C GLU A 151 3.86 -18.86 -3.67
N THR A 152 2.83 -18.89 -4.50
CA THR A 152 2.27 -17.82 -5.32
C THR A 152 0.97 -17.26 -4.73
N ASP A 153 0.63 -17.64 -3.50
CA ASP A 153 -0.54 -17.08 -2.82
C ASP A 153 -0.34 -15.60 -2.51
N VAL A 154 -1.35 -14.80 -2.85
CA VAL A 154 -1.29 -13.34 -2.73
C VAL A 154 -1.16 -12.89 -1.28
N ALA A 155 -1.86 -13.52 -0.34
CA ALA A 155 -1.84 -13.11 1.06
C ALA A 155 -0.48 -13.38 1.69
N ARG A 156 0.14 -14.52 1.35
CA ARG A 156 1.49 -14.86 1.79
C ARG A 156 2.53 -13.90 1.22
N VAL A 157 2.58 -13.76 -0.10
CA VAL A 157 3.57 -12.92 -0.78
C VAL A 157 3.46 -11.46 -0.34
N THR A 158 2.26 -10.90 -0.27
CA THR A 158 2.08 -9.50 0.14
C THR A 158 2.43 -9.28 1.61
N THR A 159 2.20 -10.26 2.49
CA THR A 159 2.59 -10.15 3.91
C THR A 159 4.10 -10.22 4.08
N GLU A 160 4.77 -11.15 3.39
CA GLU A 160 6.24 -11.26 3.40
C GLU A 160 6.89 -10.00 2.83
N ALA A 161 6.43 -9.51 1.68
CA ALA A 161 6.93 -8.29 1.07
C ALA A 161 6.73 -7.05 1.95
N ASP A 162 5.57 -6.90 2.59
CA ASP A 162 5.30 -5.78 3.49
C ASP A 162 6.23 -5.79 4.71
N CYS A 163 6.48 -6.98 5.29
CA CYS A 163 7.45 -7.14 6.38
C CYS A 163 8.87 -6.74 5.96
N LEU A 164 9.29 -7.10 4.75
CA LEU A 164 10.60 -6.73 4.20
C LEU A 164 10.72 -5.22 3.91
N LEU A 165 9.64 -4.59 3.45
CA LEU A 165 9.61 -3.14 3.21
C LEU A 165 9.80 -2.33 4.49
N VAL A 166 9.16 -2.74 5.58
CA VAL A 166 9.31 -2.07 6.89
C VAL A 166 10.74 -2.22 7.41
N GLU A 167 11.42 -3.33 7.09
CA GLU A 167 12.84 -3.53 7.39
C GLU A 167 13.81 -2.81 6.43
N HIS A 168 13.30 -2.00 5.51
CA HIS A 168 14.10 -1.34 4.46
C HIS A 168 14.82 -2.31 3.51
N ARG A 169 14.41 -3.59 3.47
CA ARG A 169 14.92 -4.62 2.55
C ARG A 169 14.14 -4.59 1.23
N TYR A 170 14.28 -3.46 0.53
CA TYR A 170 13.45 -3.17 -0.65
C TYR A 170 13.70 -4.11 -1.84
N GLN A 171 14.95 -4.56 -2.04
CA GLN A 171 15.29 -5.49 -3.13
C GLN A 171 14.67 -6.87 -2.88
N ASP A 172 14.82 -7.42 -1.68
CA ASP A 172 14.22 -8.69 -1.28
C ASP A 172 12.70 -8.64 -1.38
N ALA A 173 12.07 -7.52 -1.00
CA ALA A 173 10.63 -7.33 -1.17
C ALA A 173 10.21 -7.42 -2.64
N LEU A 174 10.99 -6.84 -3.57
CA LEU A 174 10.72 -6.94 -5.01
C LEU A 174 10.87 -8.38 -5.52
N GLU A 175 11.86 -9.13 -5.05
CA GLU A 175 12.04 -10.54 -5.41
C GLU A 175 10.86 -11.40 -4.97
N VAL A 176 10.39 -11.20 -3.74
CA VAL A 176 9.20 -11.86 -3.20
C VAL A 176 7.96 -11.53 -4.03
N LEU A 177 7.75 -10.25 -4.39
CA LEU A 177 6.62 -9.82 -5.20
C LEU A 177 6.61 -10.42 -6.62
N ARG A 178 7.79 -10.70 -7.20
CA ARG A 178 7.92 -11.34 -8.53
C ARG A 178 7.42 -12.78 -8.57
N ARG A 179 7.28 -13.44 -7.41
CA ARG A 179 6.69 -14.79 -7.33
C ARG A 179 5.23 -14.83 -7.79
N LEU A 180 4.53 -13.67 -7.78
CA LEU A 180 3.14 -13.61 -8.21
C LEU A 180 3.02 -13.67 -9.73
N PRO A 181 2.32 -14.67 -10.29
CA PRO A 181 2.15 -14.80 -11.75
C PRO A 181 1.25 -13.71 -12.33
N ARG A 182 0.35 -13.15 -11.51
CA ARG A 182 -0.55 -12.06 -11.89
C ARG A 182 -0.31 -10.87 -10.99
N ARG A 183 -0.27 -9.68 -11.58
CA ARG A 183 -0.11 -8.41 -10.85
C ARG A 183 -1.40 -8.07 -10.09
N HIS A 184 -1.40 -8.32 -8.79
CA HIS A 184 -2.49 -7.93 -7.89
C HIS A 184 -2.31 -6.49 -7.40
N THR A 185 -3.42 -5.77 -7.17
CA THR A 185 -3.39 -4.37 -6.73
C THR A 185 -2.61 -4.15 -5.43
N ALA A 186 -2.75 -5.06 -4.46
CA ALA A 186 -1.98 -4.99 -3.22
C ALA A 186 -0.46 -5.12 -3.46
N ALA A 187 -0.05 -6.07 -4.31
CA ALA A 187 1.33 -6.28 -4.68
C ALA A 187 1.91 -5.06 -5.41
N LEU A 188 1.18 -4.47 -6.36
CA LEU A 188 1.62 -3.28 -7.09
C LEU A 188 1.83 -2.06 -6.18
N ARG A 189 1.01 -1.89 -5.13
CA ARG A 189 1.23 -0.82 -4.14
C ARG A 189 2.52 -1.02 -3.35
N LEU A 190 2.83 -2.26 -2.97
CA LEU A 190 4.08 -2.59 -2.28
C LEU A 190 5.27 -2.42 -3.22
N GLU A 191 5.13 -2.84 -4.48
CA GLU A 191 6.14 -2.66 -5.53
C GLU A 191 6.45 -1.18 -5.75
N LEU A 192 5.42 -0.33 -5.87
CA LEU A 192 5.57 1.12 -6.01
C LEU A 192 6.38 1.71 -4.85
N ARG A 193 6.07 1.33 -3.60
CA ARG A 193 6.81 1.78 -2.41
C ARG A 193 8.27 1.35 -2.46
N ALA A 194 8.53 0.09 -2.84
CA ALA A 194 9.87 -0.46 -2.98
C ALA A 194 10.69 0.32 -4.03
N GLN A 195 10.10 0.53 -5.22
CA GLN A 195 10.77 1.21 -6.33
C GLN A 195 11.03 2.69 -6.04
N GLN A 196 10.12 3.36 -5.32
CA GLN A 196 10.33 4.73 -4.85
C GLN A 196 11.51 4.81 -3.86
N ALA A 197 11.61 3.86 -2.93
CA ALA A 197 12.71 3.81 -1.96
C ALA A 197 14.06 3.53 -2.64
N LEU A 198 14.07 2.66 -3.65
CA LEU A 198 15.26 2.35 -4.46
C LEU A 198 15.57 3.42 -5.53
N ARG A 199 14.76 4.47 -5.65
CA ARG A 199 14.91 5.55 -6.65
C ARG A 199 14.89 5.04 -8.11
N ASN A 200 14.14 3.97 -8.36
CA ASN A 200 13.91 3.41 -9.70
C ASN A 200 12.75 4.13 -10.39
N TRP A 201 12.95 5.41 -10.71
CA TRP A 201 11.88 6.31 -11.16
C TRP A 201 11.23 5.90 -12.49
N SER A 202 11.92 5.16 -13.37
CA SER A 202 11.33 4.60 -14.58
C SER A 202 10.21 3.62 -14.27
N GLU A 203 10.46 2.68 -13.35
CA GLU A 203 9.45 1.70 -12.93
C GLU A 203 8.31 2.37 -12.15
N VAL A 204 8.62 3.39 -11.35
CA VAL A 204 7.59 4.17 -10.64
C VAL A 204 6.59 4.79 -11.62
N LEU A 205 7.05 5.30 -12.76
CA LEU A 205 6.18 5.86 -13.81
C LEU A 205 5.30 4.79 -14.46
N HIS A 206 5.84 3.59 -14.73
CA HIS A 206 5.04 2.49 -15.26
C HIS A 206 4.00 1.98 -14.25
N LEU A 207 4.38 1.85 -12.98
CA LEU A 207 3.50 1.37 -11.91
C LEU A 207 2.37 2.35 -11.60
N ILE A 208 2.64 3.67 -11.59
CA ILE A 208 1.59 4.65 -11.31
C ILE A 208 0.54 4.69 -12.43
N ASP A 209 0.94 4.50 -13.69
CA ASP A 209 0.00 4.40 -14.82
C ASP A 209 -0.91 3.18 -14.69
N GLU A 210 -0.36 2.03 -14.27
CA GLU A 210 -1.13 0.81 -14.03
C GLU A 210 -2.08 0.96 -12.82
N LEU A 211 -1.64 1.62 -11.75
CA LEU A 211 -2.42 1.82 -10.52
C LEU A 211 -3.53 2.86 -10.69
N GLU A 212 -3.31 3.93 -11.47
CA GLU A 212 -4.35 4.90 -11.82
C GLU A 212 -5.43 4.24 -12.69
N LYS A 213 -5.06 3.45 -13.70
CA LYS A 213 -6.03 2.70 -14.55
C LYS A 213 -6.92 1.76 -13.73
N ARG A 214 -6.41 1.25 -12.62
CA ARG A 214 -7.14 0.37 -11.68
C ARG A 214 -7.93 1.14 -10.61
N GLY A 215 -7.93 2.48 -10.64
CA GLY A 215 -8.65 3.33 -9.68
C GLY A 215 -8.08 3.33 -8.27
N VAL A 216 -6.79 3.03 -8.11
CA VAL A 216 -6.12 2.97 -6.79
C VAL A 216 -5.70 4.35 -6.30
N PHE A 217 -5.33 5.22 -7.24
CA PHE A 217 -4.97 6.60 -6.99
C PHE A 217 -5.90 7.51 -7.78
N ASP A 218 -6.30 8.61 -7.14
CA ASP A 218 -6.96 9.70 -7.84
C ASP A 218 -5.99 10.35 -8.84
N PRO A 219 -6.50 10.93 -9.95
CA PRO A 219 -5.64 11.55 -10.98
C PRO A 219 -4.68 12.60 -10.42
N GLU A 220 -5.10 13.33 -9.39
CA GLU A 220 -4.25 14.34 -8.73
C GLU A 220 -3.12 13.69 -7.92
N GLN A 221 -3.41 12.64 -7.14
CA GLN A 221 -2.39 11.90 -6.39
C GLN A 221 -1.38 11.25 -7.34
N ALA A 222 -1.88 10.64 -8.43
CA ALA A 222 -1.05 10.07 -9.48
C ALA A 222 -0.16 11.14 -10.15
N LEU A 223 -0.70 12.34 -10.41
CA LEU A 223 0.05 13.47 -10.95
C LEU A 223 1.20 13.89 -10.03
N GLN A 224 0.98 14.00 -8.73
CA GLN A 224 2.04 14.37 -7.77
C GLN A 224 3.19 13.35 -7.76
N ILE A 225 2.86 12.06 -7.80
CA ILE A 225 3.86 10.98 -7.88
C ILE A 225 4.61 11.04 -9.21
N ARG A 226 3.91 11.25 -10.34
CA ARG A 226 4.52 11.38 -11.67
C ARG A 226 5.48 12.56 -11.73
N VAL A 227 5.07 13.73 -11.26
CA VAL A 227 5.91 14.94 -11.26
C VAL A 227 7.17 14.70 -10.45
N ARG A 228 7.04 14.15 -9.23
CA ARG A 228 8.21 13.82 -8.40
C ARG A 228 9.14 12.82 -9.10
N ALA A 229 8.59 11.75 -9.67
CA ALA A 229 9.38 10.74 -10.37
C ALA A 229 10.11 11.33 -11.60
N GLN A 230 9.45 12.20 -12.38
CA GLN A 230 10.08 12.86 -13.52
C GLN A 230 11.19 13.83 -13.09
N VAL A 231 10.95 14.66 -12.08
CA VAL A 231 11.95 15.58 -11.53
C VAL A 231 13.21 14.83 -11.12
N GLU A 232 13.06 13.75 -10.35
CA GLU A 232 14.21 12.98 -9.87
C GLU A 232 14.91 12.18 -10.99
N ASN A 233 14.17 11.71 -12.00
CA ASN A 233 14.74 11.07 -13.18
C ASN A 233 15.58 12.07 -14.01
N LEU A 234 15.08 13.30 -14.21
CA LEU A 234 15.80 14.36 -14.90
C LEU A 234 17.08 14.75 -14.14
N LYS A 235 16.99 14.96 -12.81
CA LYS A 235 18.17 15.26 -11.98
C LYS A 235 19.24 14.18 -12.08
N ARG A 236 18.86 12.89 -12.06
CA ARG A 236 19.81 11.78 -12.18
C ARG A 236 20.51 11.76 -13.55
N LYS A 237 19.84 12.21 -14.61
CA LYS A 237 20.38 12.26 -15.97
C LYS A 237 21.05 13.58 -16.33
N ALA A 238 21.10 14.54 -15.40
CA ALA A 238 21.74 15.84 -15.61
C ALA A 238 23.29 15.79 -15.65
N MET A 239 23.89 14.62 -15.89
CA MET A 239 25.34 14.44 -16.06
C MET A 239 25.77 14.47 -17.52
N ASP A 240 24.85 14.26 -18.47
CA ASP A 240 25.14 14.29 -19.89
C ASP A 240 23.99 14.98 -20.65
N ALA A 241 24.36 15.90 -21.54
CA ALA A 241 23.43 16.73 -22.30
C ALA A 241 22.58 15.91 -23.28
N HIS A 242 23.16 14.84 -23.84
CA HIS A 242 22.44 13.97 -24.76
C HIS A 242 21.38 13.16 -24.02
N THR A 243 21.77 12.44 -22.95
CA THR A 243 20.83 11.63 -22.15
C THR A 243 19.75 12.47 -21.47
N LEU A 244 20.07 13.68 -20.97
CA LEU A 244 19.07 14.62 -20.45
C LEU A 244 18.11 15.07 -21.54
N GLY A 245 18.63 15.34 -22.74
CA GLY A 245 17.84 15.73 -23.88
C GLY A 245 16.84 14.66 -24.33
N GLU A 246 17.30 13.41 -24.43
CA GLU A 246 16.42 12.27 -24.73
C GLU A 246 15.37 12.06 -23.64
N ALA A 247 15.76 12.17 -22.36
CA ALA A 247 14.85 12.03 -21.24
C ALA A 247 13.77 13.11 -21.29
N TRP A 248 14.15 14.36 -21.54
CA TRP A 248 13.21 15.48 -21.70
C TRP A 248 12.25 15.25 -22.86
N GLN A 249 12.72 14.76 -24.00
CA GLN A 249 11.85 14.46 -25.14
C GLN A 249 10.76 13.44 -24.79
N LYS A 250 11.12 12.41 -24.01
CA LYS A 250 10.19 11.36 -23.54
C LYS A 250 9.18 11.83 -22.49
N VAL A 251 9.37 13.01 -21.87
CA VAL A 251 8.39 13.56 -20.92
C VAL A 251 7.08 13.91 -21.66
N PRO A 252 5.91 13.45 -21.19
CA PRO A 252 4.62 13.82 -21.76
C PRO A 252 4.40 15.33 -21.79
N ALA A 253 3.78 15.86 -22.85
CA ALA A 253 3.56 17.30 -23.04
C ALA A 253 2.86 17.97 -21.85
N ARG A 254 1.88 17.29 -21.23
CA ARG A 254 1.20 17.79 -20.03
C ARG A 254 2.15 18.01 -18.85
N LEU A 255 3.14 17.14 -18.67
CA LEU A 255 4.11 17.25 -17.57
C LEU A 255 5.22 18.24 -17.88
N LYS A 256 5.54 18.48 -19.16
CA LYS A 256 6.51 19.53 -19.55
C LYS A 256 6.04 20.93 -19.15
N LYS A 257 4.72 21.13 -19.07
CA LYS A 257 4.12 22.40 -18.62
C LYS A 257 4.18 22.60 -17.11
N ASP A 258 4.29 21.52 -16.31
CA ASP A 258 4.40 21.64 -14.85
C ASP A 258 5.73 22.31 -14.47
N THR A 259 5.64 23.39 -13.68
CA THR A 259 6.77 24.28 -13.40
C THR A 259 7.90 23.56 -12.66
N ARG A 260 7.58 22.55 -11.84
CA ARG A 260 8.57 21.78 -11.09
C ARG A 260 9.39 20.89 -12.01
N VAL A 261 8.74 20.26 -13.00
CA VAL A 261 9.41 19.42 -14.00
C VAL A 261 10.25 20.29 -14.93
N ALA A 262 9.71 21.42 -15.38
CA ALA A 262 10.44 22.40 -16.19
C ALA A 262 11.66 22.96 -15.45
N ALA A 263 11.53 23.27 -14.15
CA ALA A 263 12.64 23.77 -13.33
C ALA A 263 13.77 22.75 -13.22
N ALA A 264 13.44 21.47 -13.00
CA ALA A 264 14.44 20.41 -12.93
C ALA A 264 15.16 20.20 -14.26
N ALA A 265 14.45 20.25 -15.39
CA ALA A 265 15.05 20.19 -16.71
C ALA A 265 15.94 21.41 -16.99
N ALA A 266 15.46 22.62 -16.72
CA ALA A 266 16.20 23.85 -16.91
C ALA A 266 17.48 23.90 -16.08
N GLN A 267 17.43 23.52 -14.80
CA GLN A 267 18.60 23.39 -13.94
C GLN A 267 19.64 22.41 -14.51
N GLY A 268 19.18 21.25 -15.00
CA GLY A 268 20.06 20.27 -15.64
C GLY A 268 20.73 20.82 -16.91
N PHE A 269 19.97 21.50 -17.77
CA PHE A 269 20.53 22.12 -18.98
C PHE A 269 21.49 23.27 -18.66
N ILE A 270 21.20 24.10 -17.65
CA ILE A 270 22.09 25.17 -17.19
C ILE A 270 23.42 24.59 -16.68
N ALA A 271 23.36 23.53 -15.87
CA ALA A 271 24.55 22.87 -15.35
C ALA A 271 25.45 22.27 -16.44
N LEU A 272 24.85 21.90 -17.58
CA LEU A 272 25.54 21.34 -18.75
C LEU A 272 25.88 22.40 -19.82
N ALA A 273 25.74 23.70 -19.49
CA ALA A 273 25.94 24.83 -20.39
C ALA A 273 25.05 24.87 -21.65
N GLU A 274 23.96 24.10 -21.67
CA GLU A 274 22.94 24.06 -22.73
C GLU A 274 21.90 25.18 -22.54
N HIS A 275 22.37 26.42 -22.47
CA HIS A 275 21.57 27.58 -22.07
C HIS A 275 20.40 27.90 -23.02
N ALA A 276 20.55 27.62 -24.32
CA ALA A 276 19.47 27.82 -25.30
C ALA A 276 18.28 26.89 -25.02
N ARG A 277 18.55 25.61 -24.72
CA ARG A 277 17.52 24.63 -24.39
C ARG A 277 16.86 24.93 -23.05
N ALA A 278 17.65 25.33 -22.05
CA ALA A 278 17.12 25.77 -20.76
C ALA A 278 16.14 26.94 -20.93
N GLN A 279 16.49 27.91 -21.78
CA GLN A 279 15.65 29.05 -22.09
C GLN A 279 14.32 28.62 -22.71
N GLU A 280 14.34 27.77 -23.73
CA GLU A 280 13.12 27.27 -24.39
C GLU A 280 12.18 26.55 -23.41
N VAL A 281 12.73 25.72 -22.53
CA VAL A 281 11.95 24.99 -21.52
C VAL A 281 11.25 25.94 -20.54
N ILE A 282 11.98 26.96 -20.05
CA ILE A 282 11.43 27.96 -19.14
C ILE A 282 10.30 28.75 -19.82
N GLU A 283 10.53 29.23 -21.04
CA GLU A 283 9.55 30.02 -21.78
C GLU A 283 8.26 29.23 -22.08
N GLN A 284 8.39 27.94 -22.44
CA GLN A 284 7.23 27.07 -22.70
C GLN A 284 6.39 26.82 -21.44
N SER A 285 7.03 26.66 -20.28
CA SER A 285 6.30 26.44 -19.02
C SER A 285 5.63 27.71 -18.51
N LEU A 286 6.33 28.85 -18.56
CA LEU A 286 5.81 30.16 -18.13
C LEU A 286 4.65 30.67 -19.00
N ALA A 287 4.57 30.24 -20.27
CA ALA A 287 3.45 30.57 -21.14
C ALA A 287 2.11 29.98 -20.64
N GLU A 288 2.15 28.87 -19.91
CA GLU A 288 0.97 28.20 -19.34
C GLU A 288 0.72 28.60 -17.89
N SER A 289 1.74 28.51 -17.04
CA SER A 289 1.63 28.84 -15.62
C SER A 289 2.82 29.65 -15.15
N TRP A 290 2.54 30.81 -14.56
CA TRP A 290 3.55 31.69 -14.00
C TRP A 290 4.17 31.09 -12.74
N ASP A 291 5.50 31.06 -12.68
CA ASP A 291 6.25 30.63 -11.49
C ASP A 291 7.55 31.45 -11.38
N SER A 292 7.64 32.25 -10.32
CA SER A 292 8.78 33.12 -10.03
C SER A 292 10.09 32.33 -9.86
N ALA A 293 10.05 31.05 -9.48
CA ALA A 293 11.26 30.24 -9.35
C ALA A 293 11.91 29.94 -10.72
N LEU A 294 11.10 29.74 -11.77
CA LEU A 294 11.60 29.56 -13.13
C LEU A 294 12.25 30.84 -13.68
N ILE A 295 11.70 31.99 -13.29
CA ILE A 295 12.24 33.30 -13.66
C ILE A 295 13.66 33.48 -13.12
N VAL A 296 13.92 33.11 -11.87
CA VAL A 296 15.28 33.17 -11.31
C VAL A 296 16.28 32.35 -12.15
N LEU A 297 15.88 31.14 -12.59
CA LEU A 297 16.71 30.30 -13.46
C LEU A 297 16.93 30.93 -14.85
N TYR A 298 15.96 31.69 -15.35
CA TYR A 298 16.06 32.39 -16.63
C TYR A 298 17.21 33.41 -16.67
N ALA A 299 17.52 34.04 -15.53
CA ALA A 299 18.67 34.94 -15.41
C ALA A 299 20.01 34.22 -15.45
N GLU A 300 20.07 32.91 -15.18
CA GLU A 300 21.31 32.14 -15.10
C GLU A 300 21.78 31.58 -16.45
N CYS A 301 20.98 31.69 -17.52
CA CYS A 301 21.29 31.11 -18.83
C CYS A 301 22.05 32.08 -19.77
N PRO A 302 23.37 32.32 -19.76
CA PRO A 302 23.98 33.23 -20.75
C PRO A 302 23.68 32.77 -22.20
N ASN A 303 23.25 33.67 -23.08
CA ASN A 303 22.97 33.36 -24.49
C ASN A 303 23.48 34.50 -25.39
N ALA A 304 23.76 34.16 -26.65
CA ALA A 304 24.18 35.10 -27.70
C ALA A 304 23.08 36.14 -28.03
N GLU A 305 21.80 35.80 -27.86
CA GLU A 305 20.65 36.67 -28.16
C GLU A 305 20.09 37.40 -26.91
N ALA A 306 20.94 38.09 -26.16
CA ALA A 306 20.54 38.69 -24.89
C ALA A 306 19.48 39.81 -24.98
N LEU A 307 19.42 40.56 -26.10
CA LEU A 307 18.40 41.59 -26.32
C LEU A 307 16.99 41.00 -26.48
N ARG A 308 16.85 39.97 -27.32
CA ARG A 308 15.58 39.25 -27.51
C ARG A 308 15.05 38.67 -26.20
N ARG A 309 15.96 38.25 -25.32
CA ARG A 309 15.59 37.80 -23.98
C ARG A 309 14.99 38.91 -23.14
N ILE A 310 15.64 40.08 -23.12
CA ILE A 310 15.13 41.23 -22.37
C ILE A 310 13.74 41.60 -22.90
N GLU A 311 13.55 41.66 -24.22
CA GLU A 311 12.24 41.94 -24.82
C GLU A 311 11.17 40.92 -24.40
N ARG A 312 11.51 39.62 -24.36
CA ARG A 312 10.58 38.58 -23.87
C ARG A 312 10.24 38.75 -22.39
N ALA A 313 11.23 39.02 -21.56
CA ALA A 313 11.00 39.27 -20.13
C ALA A 313 10.23 40.58 -19.87
N GLU A 314 10.42 41.61 -20.69
CA GLU A 314 9.62 42.85 -20.65
C GLU A 314 8.15 42.56 -21.01
N ARG A 315 7.87 41.69 -21.99
CA ARG A 315 6.49 41.25 -22.29
C ARG A 315 5.85 40.50 -21.13
N TRP A 316 6.63 39.75 -20.35
CA TRP A 316 6.10 39.12 -19.14
C TRP A 316 5.76 40.14 -18.06
N LEU A 317 6.47 41.26 -17.99
CA LEU A 317 6.19 42.34 -17.04
C LEU A 317 4.83 43.01 -17.31
N GLU A 318 4.38 43.04 -18.56
CA GLU A 318 3.03 43.51 -18.89
C GLU A 318 1.93 42.63 -18.27
N ARG A 319 2.19 41.32 -18.12
CA ARG A 319 1.26 40.37 -17.50
C ARG A 319 1.39 40.35 -15.99
N GLU A 320 2.63 40.35 -15.50
CA GLU A 320 2.97 40.22 -14.08
C GLU A 320 3.84 41.39 -13.60
N PRO A 321 3.25 42.60 -13.46
CA PRO A 321 4.01 43.82 -13.19
C PRO A 321 4.57 43.91 -11.77
N ARG A 322 4.08 43.07 -10.85
CA ARG A 322 4.42 43.11 -9.42
C ARG A 322 5.28 41.94 -8.96
N ASP A 323 5.80 41.11 -9.86
CA ASP A 323 6.70 40.02 -9.47
C ASP A 323 8.13 40.56 -9.20
N PRO A 324 8.61 40.54 -7.93
CA PRO A 324 9.94 41.05 -7.60
C PRO A 324 11.06 40.21 -8.25
N ALA A 325 10.83 38.91 -8.49
CA ALA A 325 11.80 38.03 -9.14
C ALA A 325 11.98 38.42 -10.61
N LEU A 326 10.89 38.74 -11.32
CA LEU A 326 10.94 39.21 -12.70
C LEU A 326 11.72 40.52 -12.84
N LEU A 327 11.40 41.49 -11.99
CA LEU A 327 12.11 42.79 -11.98
C LEU A 327 13.60 42.61 -11.67
N LEU A 328 13.94 41.75 -10.72
CA LEU A 328 15.33 41.42 -10.41
C LEU A 328 16.04 40.79 -11.61
N THR A 329 15.39 39.85 -12.30
CA THR A 329 16.00 39.19 -13.47
C THR A 329 16.17 40.12 -14.65
N LEU A 330 15.20 40.98 -14.94
CA LEU A 330 15.33 42.06 -15.93
C LEU A 330 16.49 43.00 -15.57
N GLY A 331 16.58 43.42 -14.32
CA GLY A 331 17.69 44.23 -13.82
C GLY A 331 19.06 43.57 -14.05
N LYS A 332 19.19 42.28 -13.71
CA LYS A 332 20.42 41.49 -13.96
C LYS A 332 20.75 41.36 -15.45
N LEU A 333 19.75 41.12 -16.30
CA LEU A 333 19.94 41.00 -17.74
C LEU A 333 20.36 42.34 -18.37
N CYS A 334 19.68 43.44 -18.03
CA CYS A 334 20.03 44.79 -18.47
C CYS A 334 21.45 45.20 -18.01
N THR A 335 21.83 44.85 -16.78
CA THR A 335 23.18 45.11 -16.23
C THR A 335 24.27 44.39 -17.03
N ARG A 336 24.00 43.17 -17.52
CA ARG A 336 24.95 42.42 -18.37
C ARG A 336 25.09 43.00 -19.77
N GLN A 337 24.04 43.65 -20.29
CA GLN A 337 24.03 44.27 -21.62
C GLN A 337 24.41 45.76 -21.62
N GLY A 338 24.75 46.33 -20.46
CA GLY A 338 25.13 47.74 -20.34
C GLY A 338 23.95 48.72 -20.46
N LEU A 339 22.71 48.25 -20.28
CA LEU A 339 21.50 49.08 -20.28
C LEU A 339 21.26 49.68 -18.89
N TRP A 340 22.16 50.56 -18.45
CA TRP A 340 22.29 50.98 -17.05
C TRP A 340 21.03 51.64 -16.46
N GLY A 341 20.40 52.58 -17.17
CA GLY A 341 19.21 53.30 -16.66
C GLY A 341 17.99 52.40 -16.48
N LYS A 342 17.74 51.48 -17.43
CA LYS A 342 16.71 50.44 -17.29
C LYS A 342 17.05 49.47 -16.15
N ALA A 343 18.31 49.04 -16.05
CA ALA A 343 18.76 48.14 -15.00
C ALA A 343 18.50 48.72 -13.61
N GLN A 344 18.87 49.99 -13.39
CA GLN A 344 18.63 50.68 -12.12
C GLN A 344 17.14 50.74 -11.80
N SER A 345 16.31 51.17 -12.77
CA SER A 345 14.86 51.30 -12.59
C SER A 345 14.20 49.97 -12.19
N TYR A 346 14.56 48.86 -12.85
CA TYR A 346 14.01 47.54 -12.52
C TYR A 346 14.49 47.01 -11.16
N LEU A 347 15.75 47.24 -10.80
CA LEU A 347 16.30 46.81 -9.51
C LEU A 347 15.69 47.60 -8.34
N GLU A 348 15.54 48.92 -8.49
CA GLU A 348 14.87 49.77 -7.49
C GLU A 348 13.39 49.37 -7.35
N ALA A 349 12.70 49.09 -8.46
CA ALA A 349 11.32 48.59 -8.42
C ALA A 349 11.21 47.23 -7.73
N SER A 350 12.15 46.30 -7.96
CA SER A 350 12.19 45.01 -7.27
C SER A 350 12.33 45.18 -5.75
N ILE A 351 13.25 46.04 -5.32
CA ILE A 351 13.48 46.35 -3.89
C ILE A 351 12.25 47.03 -3.26
N ALA A 352 11.58 47.93 -4.00
CA ALA A 352 10.40 48.62 -3.50
C ALA A 352 9.21 47.67 -3.24
N ILE A 353 9.12 46.57 -3.98
CA ILE A 353 8.11 45.53 -3.77
C ILE A 353 8.52 44.58 -2.66
N GLU A 354 9.69 43.93 -2.81
CA GLU A 354 10.21 42.98 -1.83
C GLU A 354 11.73 43.18 -1.67
N PRO A 355 12.17 43.76 -0.54
CA PRO A 355 13.59 43.90 -0.24
C PRO A 355 14.27 42.53 -0.11
N SER A 356 15.06 42.16 -1.09
CA SER A 356 15.85 40.92 -1.09
C SER A 356 17.34 41.20 -1.10
N TRP A 357 18.13 40.35 -0.45
CA TRP A 357 19.59 40.47 -0.46
C TRP A 357 20.14 40.45 -1.88
N SER A 358 19.54 39.65 -2.76
CA SER A 358 19.98 39.45 -4.14
C SER A 358 19.68 40.67 -5.02
N ALA A 359 18.59 41.39 -4.77
CA ALA A 359 18.29 42.66 -5.44
C ALA A 359 19.21 43.79 -4.99
N HIS A 360 19.44 43.94 -3.68
CA HIS A 360 20.41 44.91 -3.16
C HIS A 360 21.83 44.63 -3.65
N TYR A 361 22.24 43.36 -3.71
CA TYR A 361 23.54 42.98 -4.24
C TYR A 361 23.69 43.35 -5.72
N ALA A 362 22.67 43.05 -6.55
CA ALA A 362 22.67 43.41 -7.95
C ALA A 362 22.74 44.93 -8.17
N LEU A 363 22.05 45.72 -7.34
CA LEU A 363 22.09 47.19 -7.41
C LEU A 363 23.45 47.75 -6.94
N ALA A 364 24.08 47.14 -5.94
CA ALA A 364 25.44 47.48 -5.53
C ALA A 364 26.45 47.26 -6.67
N GLN A 365 26.39 46.10 -7.33
CA GLN A 365 27.24 45.79 -8.49
C GLN A 365 27.01 46.76 -9.66
N LEU A 366 25.77 47.20 -9.87
CA LEU A 366 25.44 48.19 -10.89
C LEU A 366 26.08 49.55 -10.57
N HIS A 367 25.95 50.03 -9.34
CA HIS A 367 26.54 51.31 -8.92
C HIS A 367 28.07 51.29 -8.90
N GLU A 368 28.68 50.16 -8.56
CA GLU A 368 30.13 49.98 -8.64
C GLU A 368 30.63 50.17 -10.09
N LYS A 369 29.94 49.58 -11.07
CA LYS A 369 30.24 49.76 -12.50
C LYS A 369 30.03 51.20 -12.98
N LEU A 370 29.11 51.94 -12.37
CA LEU A 370 28.83 53.35 -12.68
C LEU A 370 29.79 54.32 -11.97
N GLY A 371 30.64 53.83 -11.06
CA GLY A 371 31.56 54.66 -10.25
C GLY A 371 30.92 55.32 -9.02
N ASN A 372 29.66 54.99 -8.69
CA ASN A 372 28.93 55.55 -7.55
C ASN A 372 29.19 54.76 -6.26
N LEU A 373 30.39 54.91 -5.71
CA LEU A 373 30.90 54.09 -4.60
C LEU A 373 30.05 54.19 -3.32
N GLU A 374 29.53 55.38 -2.98
CA GLU A 374 28.70 55.55 -1.77
C GLU A 374 27.40 54.74 -1.83
N SER A 375 26.69 54.81 -2.97
CA SER A 375 25.48 54.03 -3.20
C SER A 375 25.76 52.53 -3.25
N ALA A 376 26.90 52.14 -3.87
CA ALA A 376 27.33 50.74 -3.89
C ALA A 376 27.57 50.19 -2.47
N HIS A 377 28.29 50.93 -1.62
CA HIS A 377 28.52 50.55 -0.22
C HIS A 377 27.24 50.44 0.59
N ARG A 378 26.30 51.38 0.42
CA ARG A 378 25.00 51.37 1.11
C ARG A 378 24.21 50.11 0.76
N HIS A 379 24.09 49.78 -0.53
CA HIS A 379 23.35 48.60 -0.96
C HIS A 379 24.06 47.28 -0.64
N SER A 380 25.40 47.26 -0.66
CA SER A 380 26.17 46.10 -0.22
C SER A 380 25.96 45.80 1.27
N SER A 381 25.94 46.85 2.11
CA SER A 381 25.66 46.73 3.54
C SER A 381 24.24 46.21 3.80
N ALA A 382 23.24 46.78 3.12
CA ALA A 382 21.85 46.33 3.22
C ALA A 382 21.66 44.87 2.74
N SER A 383 22.35 44.48 1.66
CA SER A 383 22.36 43.11 1.16
C SER A 383 22.89 42.14 2.22
N LEU A 384 24.01 42.47 2.87
CA LEU A 384 24.62 41.65 3.90
C LEU A 384 23.71 41.50 5.14
N GLU A 385 23.09 42.60 5.58
CA GLU A 385 22.14 42.58 6.70
C GLU A 385 20.96 41.64 6.44
N LEU A 386 20.35 41.74 5.24
CA LEU A 386 19.24 40.87 4.83
C LEU A 386 19.68 39.41 4.68
N ALA A 387 20.87 39.15 4.11
CA ALA A 387 21.40 37.79 3.99
C ALA A 387 21.63 37.16 5.37
N ILE A 388 22.18 37.92 6.32
CA ILE A 388 22.38 37.47 7.71
C ILE A 388 21.03 37.21 8.39
N ALA A 389 20.05 38.09 8.21
CA ALA A 389 18.71 37.91 8.77
C ALA A 389 18.04 36.63 8.24
N GLN A 390 18.11 36.38 6.93
CA GLN A 390 17.58 35.18 6.30
C GLN A 390 18.30 33.91 6.79
N LEU A 391 19.63 33.94 6.90
CA LEU A 391 20.40 32.82 7.46
C LEU A 391 20.02 32.52 8.91
N ARG A 392 19.76 33.54 9.74
CA ARG A 392 19.32 33.36 11.14
C ARG A 392 17.94 32.69 11.22
N GLN A 393 17.03 33.02 10.30
CA GLN A 393 15.72 32.38 10.21
C GLN A 393 15.85 30.90 9.82
N VAL A 394 16.66 30.59 8.80
CA VAL A 394 16.87 29.21 8.33
C VAL A 394 17.58 28.33 9.38
N THR A 395 18.52 28.91 10.14
CA THR A 395 19.29 28.19 11.17
C THR A 395 18.67 28.22 12.57
N GLY A 396 17.50 28.85 12.74
CA GLY A 396 16.82 28.95 14.03
C GLY A 396 17.61 29.72 15.09
N GLY A 397 18.48 30.67 14.68
CA GLY A 397 19.26 31.52 15.58
C GLY A 397 20.39 30.81 16.35
N ARG A 398 20.63 29.50 16.17
CA ARG A 398 21.76 28.80 16.80
C ARG A 398 23.03 29.07 16.01
N ARG A 399 23.71 30.17 16.34
CA ARG A 399 25.14 30.31 16.04
C ARG A 399 25.85 29.12 16.68
N ARG A 400 26.33 28.18 15.87
CA ARG A 400 27.55 27.45 16.24
C ARG A 400 28.65 28.51 16.24
N THR A 401 29.03 28.98 17.41
CA THR A 401 30.33 29.63 17.61
C THR A 401 31.40 28.69 17.05
N PRO A 402 32.18 29.09 16.03
CA PRO A 402 33.38 28.35 15.71
C PRO A 402 34.32 28.50 16.90
N LEU A 403 34.81 27.37 17.41
CA LEU A 403 35.90 27.29 18.39
C LEU A 403 37.20 27.81 17.77
#